data_AF-A0A263BX90-F1
#
_entry.id   AF-A0A263BX90-F1
#
_cell.length_a   1.000
_cell.length_b   1.000
_cell.length_c   1.000
_cell.angle_alpha   90.00
_cell.angle_beta   90.00
_cell.angle_gamma   90.00
#
_symmetry.space_group_name_H-M   'P 1'
#
loop_
_entity.id
_entity.type
_entity.pdbx_description
1 polymer ?
#
loop_
_entity_poly.entity_id
_entity_poly.type
_entity_poly.pdbx_seq_one_letter_code
_entity_poly.pdbx_strand_id
1 'polypeptide(L)' 'MTSKLQIYFYGMILGALMMIIPQYNYSFFFGIVHNIYELLRLLGLVFFITCGVPIAIAVVRTLFIK' A
#
# COMPACT_ATOMS: atom_id res chain seq x y z
N MET A 1 -0.09 9.52 19.91
CA MET A 1 0.49 8.72 18.81
C MET A 1 1.18 9.69 17.87
N THR A 2 2.49 9.60 17.70
CA THR A 2 3.32 10.60 17.01
C THR A 2 2.84 10.79 15.56
N SER A 3 2.57 12.02 15.12
CA SER A 3 1.91 12.34 13.83
C SER A 3 2.55 11.67 12.62
N LYS A 4 3.87 11.40 12.66
CA LYS A 4 4.61 10.70 11.61
C LYS A 4 4.20 9.23 11.47
N LEU A 5 3.93 8.54 12.57
CA LEU A 5 3.56 7.11 12.58
C LEU A 5 2.15 6.90 12.03
N GLN A 6 1.25 7.87 12.25
CA GLN A 6 -0.07 7.89 11.63
C GLN A 6 0.02 8.04 10.11
N ILE A 7 0.88 8.93 9.59
CA ILE A 7 1.07 9.10 8.14
C ILE A 7 1.51 7.79 7.48
N TYR A 8 2.49 7.09 8.06
CA TYR A 8 2.92 5.79 7.54
C TYR A 8 1.80 4.74 7.63
N PHE A 9 1.00 4.77 8.71
CA PHE A 9 -0.10 3.82 8.87
C PHE A 9 -1.21 4.04 7.83
N TYR A 10 -1.60 5.30 7.58
CA TYR A 10 -2.54 5.65 6.53
C TYR A 10 -1.99 5.33 5.13
N GLY A 11 -0.70 5.58 4.88
CA GLY A 11 -0.05 5.22 3.62
C GLY A 11 -0.05 3.70 3.37
N MET A 12 0.18 2.90 4.41
CA MET A 12 0.10 1.44 4.34
C MET A 12 -1.33 0.95 4.04
N ILE A 13 -2.34 1.52 4.71
CA ILE A 13 -3.76 1.19 4.46
C ILE A 13 -4.15 1.57 3.03
N LEU A 14 -3.75 2.75 2.56
CA LEU A 14 -4.04 3.21 1.19
C LEU A 14 -3.40 2.27 0.15
N GLY A 15 -2.13 1.90 0.33
CA GLY A 15 -1.44 0.94 -0.54
C GLY A 15 -2.13 -0.42 -0.58
N ALA A 16 -2.55 -0.93 0.59
CA ALA A 16 -3.29 -2.19 0.69
C ALA A 16 -4.65 -2.11 -0.01
N LEU A 17 -5.39 -1.01 0.17
CA LEU A 17 -6.65 -0.76 -0.55
C LEU A 17 -6.44 -0.78 -2.06
N MET A 18 -5.43 -0.07 -2.57
CA MET A 18 -5.11 -0.03 -4.01
C MET A 18 -4.80 -1.41 -4.59
N MET A 19 -4.26 -2.33 -3.79
CA MET A 19 -4.02 -3.72 -4.20
C MET A 19 -5.28 -4.61 -4.17
N ILE A 20 -6.26 -4.29 -3.30
CA ILE A 20 -7.49 -5.06 -3.11
C ILE A 20 -8.61 -4.63 -4.07
N ILE A 21 -8.55 -3.40 -4.62
CA ILE A 21 -9.59 -2.88 -5.52
C ILE A 21 -9.88 -3.93 -6.61
N PRO A 22 -11.11 -4.46 -6.66
CA PRO A 22 -11.46 -5.50 -7.61
C PRO A 22 -11.35 -4.95 -9.03
N GLN A 23 -10.71 -5.73 -9.90
CA GLN A 23 -10.73 -5.49 -11.34
C GLN A 23 -12.17 -5.68 -11.81
N TYR A 24 -12.92 -4.58 -11.88
CA TYR A 24 -14.22 -4.58 -12.53
C TYR A 24 -13.96 -4.85 -14.01
N ASN A 25 -14.19 -6.10 -14.41
CA ASN A 25 -14.13 -6.56 -15.80
C ASN A 25 -15.29 -5.95 -16.60
N TYR A 26 -15.23 -4.64 -16.86
CA TYR A 26 -16.05 -4.02 -17.87
C TYR A 26 -15.45 -4.39 -19.23
N SER A 27 -16.07 -5.36 -19.90
CA SER A 27 -15.61 -5.99 -21.13
C SER A 27 -15.40 -5.05 -22.34
N PHE A 28 -15.58 -3.75 -22.18
CA PHE A 28 -15.52 -2.75 -23.26
C PHE A 28 -14.16 -2.03 -23.38
N PHE A 29 -13.27 -2.13 -22.38
CA PHE A 29 -11.97 -1.41 -22.35
C PHE A 29 -10.76 -2.29 -22.01
N PHE A 30 -10.80 -3.57 -22.40
CA PHE A 30 -9.86 -4.62 -21.96
C PHE A 30 -8.36 -4.32 -22.07
N GLY A 31 -7.90 -3.50 -23.01
CA GLY A 31 -6.46 -3.24 -23.21
C GLY A 31 -5.89 -2.12 -22.32
N ILE A 32 -6.50 -0.94 -22.35
CA ILE A 32 -5.98 0.27 -21.68
C ILE A 32 -6.25 0.21 -20.17
N VAL A 33 -7.46 -0.23 -19.81
CA VAL A 33 -7.91 -0.26 -18.42
C VAL A 33 -7.19 -1.35 -17.63
N HIS A 34 -6.87 -2.48 -18.26
CA HIS A 34 -6.08 -3.55 -17.63
C HIS A 34 -4.67 -3.07 -17.25
N ASN A 35 -4.00 -2.35 -18.17
CA ASN A 35 -2.64 -1.85 -17.93
C ASN A 35 -2.61 -0.77 -16.82
N ILE A 36 -3.65 0.07 -16.74
CA ILE A 36 -3.80 1.05 -15.66
C ILE A 36 -3.99 0.34 -14.31
N TYR A 37 -4.76 -0.74 -14.24
CA TYR A 37 -4.94 -1.50 -13.00
C TYR A 37 -3.66 -2.20 -12.54
N GLU A 38 -2.87 -2.75 -13.46
CA GLU A 38 -1.56 -3.32 -13.12
C GLU A 38 -0.61 -2.24 -12.56
N LEU A 39 -0.52 -1.09 -13.23
CA LEU A 39 0.26 0.06 -12.76
C LEU A 39 -0.21 0.54 -11.38
N LEU A 40 -1.53 0.62 -11.16
CA LEU A 40 -2.11 1.04 -9.89
C LEU A 40 -1.78 0.06 -8.75
N ARG A 41 -1.83 -1.24 -9.03
CA ARG A 41 -1.47 -2.29 -8.08
C ARG A 41 0.03 -2.28 -7.76
N LEU A 42 0.86 -2.00 -8.77
CA LEU A 42 2.31 -1.88 -8.59
C LEU A 42 2.66 -0.65 -7.75
N LEU A 43 1.98 0.49 -7.98
CA LEU A 43 2.07 1.67 -7.13
C LEU A 43 1.58 1.40 -5.70
N GLY A 44 0.46 0.70 -5.55
CA GLY A 44 -0.06 0.29 -4.23
C GLY A 44 0.93 -0.56 -3.45
N LEU A 45 1.62 -1.49 -4.13
CA LEU A 45 2.67 -2.33 -3.54
C LEU A 45 3.90 -1.50 -3.13
N VAL A 46 4.33 -0.55 -3.96
CA VAL A 46 5.42 0.37 -3.62
C VAL A 46 5.07 1.22 -2.38
N PHE A 47 3.86 1.76 -2.31
CA PHE A 47 3.36 2.50 -1.14
C PHE A 47 3.30 1.61 0.11
N PHE A 48 2.84 0.38 -0.03
CA PHE A 48 2.76 -0.59 1.06
C PHE A 48 4.16 -0.90 1.63
N ILE A 49 5.15 -1.14 0.77
CA ILE A 49 6.53 -1.42 1.22
C ILE A 49 7.16 -0.18 1.85
N THR A 50 7.11 0.96 1.17
CA THR A 50 7.76 2.19 1.65
C THR A 50 7.18 2.68 2.97
N CYS A 51 5.88 2.48 3.21
CA CYS A 51 5.23 2.85 4.47
C CYS A 51 5.25 1.72 5.52
N GLY A 52 5.24 0.46 5.11
CA GLY A 52 5.24 -0.72 5.99
C GLY A 52 6.61 -1.08 6.57
N VAL A 53 7.71 -0.75 5.89
CA VAL A 53 9.09 -0.92 6.40
C VAL A 53 9.38 -0.05 7.64
N PRO A 54 9.12 1.29 7.65
CA PRO A 54 9.40 2.13 8.82
C PRO A 54 8.53 1.77 10.04
N ILE A 55 7.23 1.57 9.82
CA ILE A 55 6.47 0.40 10.28
C ILE A 55 7.15 -0.62 11.18
N ALA A 56 7.53 -1.73 10.53
CA ALA A 56 8.17 -2.88 11.12
C ALA A 56 9.44 -2.51 11.89
N ILE A 57 10.27 -1.58 11.39
CA ILE A 57 11.48 -1.13 12.08
C ILE A 57 11.14 -0.49 13.44
N ALA A 58 10.11 0.36 13.50
CA ALA A 58 9.66 0.98 14.74
C ALA A 58 9.19 -0.10 15.74
N VAL A 59 8.40 -1.07 15.28
CA VAL A 59 7.90 -2.19 16.11
C VAL A 59 9.05 -3.04 16.64
N VAL A 60 9.99 -3.45 15.78
CA VAL A 60 11.16 -4.26 16.15
C VAL A 60 12.03 -3.51 17.16
N ARG A 61 12.26 -2.20 16.99
CA ARG A 61 12.97 -1.39 17.99
C ARG A 61 12.27 -1.40 19.35
N THR A 62 10.94 -1.25 19.40
CA THR A 62 10.21 -1.34 20.68
C THR A 62 10.28 -2.71 21.33
N LEU A 63 10.41 -3.79 20.55
CA LEU A 63 10.48 -5.15 21.06
C LEU A 63 11.89 -5.56 21.50
N PHE A 64 12.95 -5.08 20.83
CA PHE A 64 14.35 -5.41 21.15
C PHE A 64 14.99 -4.50 22.20
N ILE A 65 14.47 -3.29 22.41
CA ILE A 65 14.98 -2.34 23.42
C ILE A 65 14.32 -2.56 24.79
N LYS A 66 13.48 -3.59 24.91
CA LYS A 66 12.82 -3.99 26.15
C LYS A 66 13.43 -5.29 26.67
#